data_AF-A0A7S4VHZ4-F1
#
_entry.id   AF-A0A7S4VHZ4-F1
#
_cell.length_a   1.000
_cell.length_b   1.000
_cell.length_c   1.000
_cell.angle_alpha   90.00
_cell.angle_beta   90.00
_cell.angle_gamma   90.00
#
_symmetry.space_group_name_H-M   'P 1'
#
loop_
_entity.id
_entity.type
_entity.pdbx_description
1 polymer ?
#
loop_
_entity_poly.entity_id
_entity_poly.type
_entity_poly.pdbx_seq_one_letter_code
_entity_poly.pdbx_strand_id
1 'polypeptide(L)'
;MSGFAFDFDELDQKLPDARRVRVWAVSDVHTDMKQNMVWIANLSTTAHTDDVLVLAGDVSNKVEEVEATLTACKQRFSRVFFVPGNHDLWVGRGKRGSPPPEDSLGRLRRLQGLCRALGVETAPGKVPGVSGGLLVVPLLSWHHPQWDTEPEIEGWGGVRAPEQVVSDFALTAWPEPLSILDGSVAHAVDAVNDEVFDEAELVRNRRSYASVLTFSHFLPRLELNPEKRYLTAPMLAKAVGSSYLKDRVERLRPDMHVFGHTHFGLDMVVDGVRYLQAPLAYPAEREFRATTIALGGFPAPDPRPCLVWDSISGWAPAYRGAWSEYYARHGRRPEVTAVLPQYVATSLTPQSETCRVGWIRGRAPAWLFGPRAHREAEALMAVREVRRLVAKQHELPESVQPQSIEVSDCQKLHMEGKCRILDIRRDADTPANGMRITGSVAMPHPSLTETFPSRPDDELIEFCERLMDHEGPLVIVGLAAACSDCVEAALLLAWLLRLRPRDLRILRGGLRAWVSQGGAVSPALQGH
;
A
#
# COMPACT_ATOMS: atom_id res chain seq x y z
N MET A 1 3.01 -29.12 2.22
CA MET A 1 2.28 -29.65 1.05
C MET A 1 2.52 -28.72 -0.11
N SER A 2 2.69 -29.30 -1.30
CA SER A 2 3.29 -28.75 -2.52
C SER A 2 2.72 -27.40 -2.98
N GLY A 3 3.63 -26.50 -3.39
CA GLY A 3 3.30 -25.26 -4.06
C GLY A 3 2.66 -25.52 -5.42
N PHE A 4 1.56 -24.82 -5.70
CA PHE A 4 0.93 -24.79 -7.01
C PHE A 4 1.56 -23.65 -7.80
N ALA A 5 2.60 -23.96 -8.58
CA ALA A 5 2.85 -23.23 -9.81
C ALA A 5 1.74 -23.66 -10.77
N PHE A 6 0.81 -22.76 -11.08
CA PHE A 6 -0.18 -23.00 -12.12
C PHE A 6 0.53 -22.94 -13.47
N ASP A 7 0.65 -24.08 -14.12
CA ASP A 7 1.07 -24.19 -15.50
C ASP A 7 -0.12 -23.82 -16.39
N PHE A 8 -0.01 -22.71 -17.11
CA PHE A 8 -1.09 -22.17 -17.94
C PHE A 8 -1.26 -22.94 -19.27
N ASP A 9 -0.34 -23.86 -19.59
CA ASP A 9 -0.29 -24.56 -20.87
C ASP A 9 -1.26 -25.75 -20.96
N GLU A 10 -1.80 -26.26 -19.85
CA GLU A 10 -2.71 -27.43 -19.85
C GLU A 10 -4.19 -27.10 -20.18
N LEU A 11 -4.57 -25.82 -20.27
CA LEU A 11 -5.96 -25.39 -20.55
C LEU A 11 -6.30 -25.26 -22.04
N ASP A 12 -5.34 -25.48 -22.94
CA ASP A 12 -5.46 -25.20 -24.38
C ASP A 12 -6.24 -26.25 -25.19
N GLN A 13 -6.70 -27.36 -24.60
CA GLN A 13 -7.17 -28.52 -25.38
C GLN A 13 -8.68 -28.65 -25.64
N LYS A 14 -9.53 -27.72 -25.24
CA LYS A 14 -10.95 -27.76 -25.64
C LYS A 14 -11.57 -26.38 -25.76
N LEU A 15 -11.68 -25.85 -26.98
CA LEU A 15 -12.77 -24.98 -27.46
C LEU A 15 -12.58 -24.70 -28.97
N PRO A 16 -13.62 -24.80 -29.82
CA PRO A 16 -13.57 -24.32 -31.19
C PRO A 16 -13.81 -22.79 -31.25
N ASP A 17 -12.94 -22.09 -31.98
CA ASP A 17 -13.11 -20.76 -32.62
C ASP A 17 -13.28 -19.45 -31.81
N ALA A 18 -13.17 -19.43 -30.49
CA ALA A 18 -13.02 -18.17 -29.74
C ALA A 18 -11.55 -17.92 -29.35
N ARG A 19 -10.87 -17.00 -30.04
CA ARG A 19 -9.52 -16.54 -29.69
C ARG A 19 -9.49 -16.09 -28.23
N ARG A 20 -8.59 -16.65 -27.41
CA ARG A 20 -8.43 -16.28 -25.99
C ARG A 20 -8.02 -14.82 -25.88
N VAL A 21 -8.84 -14.01 -25.21
CA VAL A 21 -8.56 -12.62 -24.86
C VAL A 21 -8.41 -12.49 -23.36
N ARG A 22 -7.35 -11.82 -22.90
CA ARG A 22 -7.17 -11.42 -21.49
C ARG A 22 -7.23 -9.90 -21.37
N VAL A 23 -7.65 -9.45 -20.20
CA VAL A 23 -7.69 -8.03 -19.82
C VAL A 23 -6.70 -7.84 -18.69
N TRP A 24 -5.75 -6.95 -18.92
CA TRP A 24 -4.69 -6.61 -18.00
C TRP A 24 -4.86 -5.18 -17.49
N ALA A 25 -4.38 -4.87 -16.29
CA ALA A 25 -4.48 -3.54 -15.71
C ALA A 25 -3.16 -3.06 -15.10
N VAL A 26 -2.90 -1.74 -15.22
CA VAL A 26 -1.85 -1.03 -14.49
C VAL A 26 -2.26 0.44 -14.31
N SER A 27 -1.86 1.04 -13.19
CA SER A 27 -2.00 2.46 -12.90
C SER A 27 -0.65 3.06 -12.48
N ASP A 28 -0.59 4.39 -12.37
CA ASP A 28 0.53 5.10 -11.74
C ASP A 28 1.85 4.74 -12.42
N VAL A 29 1.86 4.79 -13.75
CA VAL A 29 3.00 4.32 -14.55
C VAL A 29 4.16 5.30 -14.44
N HIS A 30 3.93 6.61 -14.36
CA HIS A 30 4.97 7.64 -14.19
C HIS A 30 6.16 7.42 -15.13
N THR A 31 5.91 7.37 -16.45
CA THR A 31 6.94 7.11 -17.47
C THR A 31 7.94 8.25 -17.65
N ASP A 32 7.72 9.40 -17.00
CA ASP A 32 8.77 10.40 -16.78
C ASP A 32 9.94 9.84 -15.96
N MET A 33 9.72 8.76 -15.20
CA MET A 33 10.77 7.96 -14.61
C MET A 33 11.32 6.95 -15.63
N LYS A 34 12.62 7.09 -15.96
CA LYS A 34 13.31 6.22 -16.93
C LYS A 34 13.09 4.72 -16.69
N GLN A 35 13.14 4.28 -15.43
CA GLN A 35 12.95 2.86 -15.09
C GLN A 35 11.53 2.36 -15.43
N ASN A 36 10.52 3.23 -15.34
CA ASN A 36 9.13 2.88 -15.63
C ASN A 36 8.87 2.86 -17.13
N MET A 37 9.47 3.79 -17.88
CA MET A 37 9.43 3.72 -19.34
C MET A 37 10.14 2.46 -19.87
N VAL A 38 11.26 2.06 -19.25
CA VAL A 38 11.91 0.78 -19.56
C VAL A 38 11.00 -0.41 -19.26
N TRP A 39 10.22 -0.37 -18.17
CA TRP A 39 9.23 -1.41 -17.87
C TRP A 39 8.17 -1.52 -18.97
N ILE A 40 7.59 -0.40 -19.43
CA ILE A 40 6.64 -0.37 -20.55
C ILE A 40 7.28 -0.88 -21.85
N ALA A 41 8.50 -0.46 -22.14
CA ALA A 41 9.23 -0.87 -23.34
C ALA A 41 9.57 -2.36 -23.35
N ASN A 42 9.75 -2.97 -22.18
CA ASN A 42 10.07 -4.39 -22.04
C ASN A 42 8.84 -5.30 -21.97
N LEU A 43 7.62 -4.76 -21.93
CA LEU A 43 6.41 -5.56 -22.09
C LEU A 43 6.48 -6.34 -23.40
N SER A 44 6.10 -7.62 -23.36
CA SER A 44 6.20 -8.51 -24.51
C SER A 44 5.40 -7.99 -25.71
N THR A 45 6.02 -8.00 -26.89
CA THR A 45 5.39 -7.63 -28.17
C THR A 45 4.65 -8.78 -28.84
N THR A 46 4.71 -9.99 -28.25
CA THR A 46 4.08 -11.19 -28.82
C THR A 46 3.04 -11.79 -27.87
N ALA A 47 3.32 -11.78 -26.56
CA ALA A 47 2.49 -12.47 -25.58
C ALA A 47 1.10 -11.84 -25.39
N HIS A 48 0.93 -10.56 -25.72
CA HIS A 48 -0.29 -9.78 -25.42
C HIS A 48 -1.02 -9.25 -26.67
N THR A 49 -0.64 -9.72 -27.85
CA THR A 49 -1.10 -9.14 -29.13
C THR A 49 -2.62 -9.17 -29.34
N ASP A 50 -3.32 -10.07 -28.65
CA ASP A 50 -4.79 -10.21 -28.65
C ASP A 50 -5.48 -9.65 -27.42
N ASP A 51 -4.69 -9.24 -26.43
CA ASP A 51 -5.18 -8.86 -25.14
C ASP A 51 -5.58 -7.38 -25.11
N VAL A 52 -6.23 -7.01 -24.03
CA VAL A 52 -6.67 -5.66 -23.69
C VAL A 52 -5.84 -5.15 -22.53
N LEU A 53 -5.38 -3.90 -22.60
CA LEU A 53 -4.78 -3.19 -21.48
C LEU A 53 -5.72 -2.12 -20.95
N VAL A 54 -5.94 -2.08 -19.65
CA VAL A 54 -6.56 -0.99 -18.90
C VAL A 54 -5.45 -0.19 -18.24
N LEU A 55 -5.31 1.07 -18.64
CA LEU A 55 -4.33 2.01 -18.11
C LEU A 55 -5.05 3.06 -17.26
N ALA A 56 -5.04 2.85 -15.94
CA ALA A 56 -5.82 3.63 -14.97
C ALA A 56 -5.06 4.88 -14.46
N GLY A 57 -4.63 5.71 -15.40
CA GLY A 57 -4.08 7.05 -15.15
C GLY A 57 -2.66 7.12 -14.60
N ASP A 58 -2.20 8.36 -14.49
CA ASP A 58 -0.86 8.78 -14.09
C ASP A 58 0.24 8.17 -14.96
N VAL A 59 0.21 8.53 -16.24
CA VAL A 59 1.27 8.18 -17.19
C VAL A 59 2.40 9.18 -17.11
N SER A 60 2.12 10.47 -17.34
CA SER A 60 3.12 11.53 -17.26
C SER A 60 2.48 12.91 -17.31
N ASN A 61 3.11 13.90 -16.68
CA ASN A 61 2.73 15.31 -16.85
C ASN A 61 3.17 15.94 -18.19
N LYS A 62 3.95 15.22 -19.00
CA LYS A 62 4.37 15.63 -20.35
C LYS A 62 3.57 14.89 -21.40
N VAL A 63 2.89 15.62 -22.28
CA VAL A 63 2.03 14.98 -23.30
C VAL A 63 2.85 14.13 -24.28
N GLU A 64 4.10 14.49 -24.55
CA GLU A 64 4.99 13.74 -25.43
C GLU A 64 5.34 12.36 -24.84
N GLU A 65 5.52 12.29 -23.51
CA GLU A 65 5.75 11.01 -22.81
C GLU A 65 4.46 10.18 -22.73
N VAL A 66 3.29 10.83 -22.55
CA VAL A 66 1.99 10.15 -22.65
C VAL A 66 1.80 9.54 -24.02
N GLU A 67 2.06 10.28 -25.09
CA GLU A 67 2.00 9.81 -26.48
C GLU A 67 2.95 8.62 -26.72
N ALA A 68 4.21 8.73 -26.28
CA ALA A 68 5.18 7.64 -26.41
C ALA A 68 4.74 6.38 -25.66
N THR A 69 4.19 6.54 -24.45
CA THR A 69 3.71 5.43 -23.62
C THR A 69 2.49 4.75 -24.23
N LEU A 70 1.48 5.52 -24.64
CA LEU A 70 0.27 4.99 -25.28
C LEU A 70 0.59 4.31 -26.62
N THR A 71 1.50 4.87 -27.41
CA THR A 71 1.99 4.26 -28.64
C THR A 71 2.67 2.91 -28.35
N ALA A 72 3.54 2.86 -27.35
CA ALA A 72 4.19 1.62 -26.94
C ALA A 72 3.17 0.56 -26.47
N CYS A 73 2.12 0.96 -25.75
CA CYS A 73 1.05 0.06 -25.34
C CYS A 73 0.26 -0.47 -26.55
N LYS A 74 -0.10 0.40 -27.50
CA LYS A 74 -0.82 0.02 -28.74
C LYS A 74 -0.04 -0.90 -29.66
N GLN A 75 1.29 -0.91 -29.58
CA GLN A 75 2.13 -1.86 -30.30
C GLN A 75 2.12 -3.27 -29.69
N ARG A 76 1.64 -3.43 -28.44
CA ARG A 76 1.72 -4.68 -27.67
C ARG A 76 0.36 -5.29 -27.37
N PHE A 77 -0.67 -4.47 -27.26
CA PHE A 77 -2.04 -4.88 -26.96
C PHE A 77 -2.97 -4.50 -28.12
N SER A 78 -3.92 -5.39 -28.43
CA SER A 78 -4.93 -5.12 -29.47
C SER A 78 -5.75 -3.87 -29.15
N ARG A 79 -6.12 -3.72 -27.87
CA ARG A 79 -6.93 -2.63 -27.35
C ARG A 79 -6.29 -2.07 -26.09
N VAL A 80 -6.36 -0.75 -25.95
CA VAL A 80 -5.88 -0.03 -24.77
C VAL A 80 -6.99 0.89 -24.36
N PHE A 81 -7.48 0.73 -23.14
CA PHE A 81 -8.41 1.65 -22.49
C PHE A 81 -7.63 2.56 -21.56
N PHE A 82 -7.95 3.86 -21.56
CA PHE A 82 -7.22 4.85 -20.78
C PHE A 82 -8.16 5.87 -20.14
N VAL A 83 -7.84 6.26 -18.90
CA VAL A 83 -8.32 7.48 -18.26
C VAL A 83 -7.10 8.27 -17.76
N PRO A 84 -7.04 9.59 -17.93
CA PRO A 84 -6.01 10.41 -17.32
C PRO A 84 -6.12 10.40 -15.79
N GLY A 85 -4.98 10.43 -15.12
CA GLY A 85 -4.86 10.70 -13.69
C GLY A 85 -4.59 12.17 -13.40
N ASN A 86 -4.18 12.48 -12.17
CA ASN A 86 -3.89 13.87 -11.79
C ASN A 86 -2.63 14.39 -12.49
N HIS A 87 -1.59 13.58 -12.61
CA HIS A 87 -0.34 13.97 -13.26
C HIS A 87 -0.55 14.31 -14.72
N ASP A 88 -1.41 13.55 -15.42
CA ASP A 88 -1.70 13.77 -16.84
C ASP A 88 -2.37 15.13 -17.09
N LEU A 89 -3.11 15.66 -16.10
CA LEU A 89 -3.81 16.95 -16.16
C LEU A 89 -3.02 18.11 -15.55
N TRP A 90 -1.80 17.88 -15.08
CA TRP A 90 -0.91 18.96 -14.65
C TRP A 90 -0.47 19.80 -15.85
N VAL A 91 -0.71 21.10 -15.75
CA VAL A 91 -0.26 22.12 -16.73
C VAL A 91 0.95 22.90 -16.22
N GLY A 92 1.38 22.58 -14.99
CA GLY A 92 2.52 23.19 -14.33
C GLY A 92 2.24 24.63 -13.87
N ARG A 93 3.26 25.26 -13.30
CA ARG A 93 3.19 26.69 -12.99
C ARG A 93 3.52 27.47 -14.26
N GLY A 94 2.70 28.45 -14.61
CA GLY A 94 3.03 29.39 -15.69
C GLY A 94 4.35 30.14 -15.41
N LYS A 95 4.87 30.85 -16.43
CA LYS A 95 6.05 31.72 -16.23
C LYS A 95 5.76 32.72 -15.10
N ARG A 96 6.79 33.17 -14.39
CA ARG A 96 6.66 34.05 -13.21
C ARG A 96 5.69 35.22 -13.48
N GLY A 97 4.48 35.15 -12.93
CA GLY A 97 3.42 36.16 -13.09
C GLY A 97 2.45 35.99 -14.27
N SER A 98 2.49 34.86 -15.00
CA SER A 98 1.56 34.55 -16.10
C SER A 98 0.87 33.20 -15.87
N PRO A 99 -0.39 33.03 -16.33
CA PRO A 99 -1.05 31.73 -16.29
C PRO A 99 -0.31 30.70 -17.16
N PRO A 100 -0.53 29.39 -16.94
CA PRO A 100 -0.05 28.37 -17.85
C PRO A 100 -0.62 28.58 -19.27
N PRO A 101 0.06 28.08 -20.31
CA PRO A 101 -0.36 28.27 -21.71
C PRO A 101 -1.69 27.58 -22.04
N GLU A 102 -2.11 26.62 -21.22
CA GLU A 102 -3.40 25.95 -21.27
C GLU A 102 -3.89 25.66 -19.84
N ASP A 103 -5.21 25.57 -19.67
CA ASP A 103 -5.83 25.08 -18.44
C ASP A 103 -5.97 23.54 -18.47
N SER A 104 -6.27 22.94 -17.31
CA SER A 104 -6.39 21.50 -17.10
C SER A 104 -7.56 20.88 -17.88
N LEU A 105 -8.65 21.62 -18.17
CA LEU A 105 -9.71 21.14 -19.08
C LEU A 105 -9.28 21.18 -20.55
N GLY A 106 -8.47 22.16 -20.94
CA GLY A 106 -7.76 22.20 -22.23
C GLY A 106 -6.82 21.01 -22.38
N ARG A 107 -6.02 20.71 -21.34
CA ARG A 107 -5.15 19.53 -21.29
C ARG A 107 -5.95 18.23 -21.43
N LEU A 108 -7.06 18.07 -20.72
CA LEU A 108 -7.96 16.92 -20.85
C LEU A 108 -8.44 16.73 -22.29
N ARG A 109 -8.94 17.79 -22.93
CA ARG A 109 -9.39 17.75 -24.34
C ARG A 109 -8.26 17.38 -25.30
N ARG A 110 -7.04 17.88 -25.05
CA ARG A 110 -5.85 17.54 -25.84
C ARG A 110 -5.52 16.05 -25.72
N LEU A 111 -5.54 15.48 -24.50
CA LEU A 111 -5.30 14.06 -24.27
C LEU A 111 -6.39 13.17 -24.88
N GLN A 112 -7.66 13.57 -24.82
CA GLN A 112 -8.74 12.87 -25.52
C GLN A 112 -8.52 12.88 -27.05
N GLY A 113 -8.07 14.01 -27.61
CA GLY A 113 -7.68 14.11 -29.02
C GLY A 113 -6.54 13.17 -29.40
N LEU A 114 -5.50 13.10 -28.55
CA LEU A 114 -4.38 12.18 -28.70
C LEU A 114 -4.85 10.71 -28.65
N CYS A 115 -5.70 10.35 -27.69
CA CYS A 115 -6.24 8.99 -27.58
C CYS A 115 -7.01 8.58 -28.84
N ARG A 116 -7.85 9.47 -29.38
CA ARG A 116 -8.55 9.23 -30.65
C ARG A 116 -7.57 9.02 -31.81
N ALA A 117 -6.51 9.82 -31.91
CA ALA A 117 -5.50 9.69 -32.97
C ALA A 117 -4.74 8.36 -32.90
N LEU A 118 -4.48 7.85 -31.69
CA LEU A 118 -3.77 6.58 -31.46
C LEU A 118 -4.68 5.34 -31.44
N GLY A 119 -6.01 5.51 -31.51
CA GLY A 119 -6.95 4.40 -31.34
C GLY A 119 -6.91 3.79 -29.92
N VAL A 120 -6.68 4.65 -28.92
CA VAL A 120 -6.83 4.35 -27.49
C VAL A 120 -8.26 4.68 -27.09
N GLU A 121 -8.90 3.76 -26.37
CA GLU A 121 -10.32 3.83 -26.03
C GLU A 121 -10.53 4.57 -24.71
N THR A 122 -11.37 5.60 -24.76
CA THR A 122 -11.79 6.39 -23.60
C THR A 122 -13.31 6.33 -23.39
N ALA A 123 -13.97 5.38 -24.05
CA ALA A 123 -15.41 5.15 -24.01
C ALA A 123 -15.71 3.68 -23.67
N PRO A 124 -16.94 3.33 -23.25
CA PRO A 124 -17.30 1.95 -22.96
C PRO A 124 -17.11 1.02 -24.16
N GLY A 125 -16.56 -0.17 -23.92
CA GLY A 125 -16.27 -1.14 -24.97
C GLY A 125 -16.48 -2.59 -24.53
N LYS A 126 -17.05 -3.41 -25.43
CA LYS A 126 -17.27 -4.84 -25.19
C LYS A 126 -16.05 -5.66 -25.61
N VAL A 127 -15.57 -6.52 -24.72
CA VAL A 127 -14.54 -7.53 -24.96
C VAL A 127 -15.21 -8.90 -25.09
N PRO A 128 -14.96 -9.68 -26.16
CA PRO A 128 -15.63 -10.98 -26.37
C PRO A 128 -15.15 -12.04 -25.35
N GLY A 129 -16.01 -13.02 -25.06
CA GLY A 129 -15.67 -14.18 -24.24
C GLY A 129 -16.80 -15.22 -24.15
N VAL A 130 -16.47 -16.43 -23.68
CA VAL A 130 -17.30 -17.66 -23.79
C VAL A 130 -18.64 -17.56 -23.05
N SER A 131 -18.79 -16.58 -22.15
CA SER A 131 -20.00 -16.38 -21.32
C SER A 131 -20.79 -15.09 -21.59
N GLY A 132 -20.60 -14.41 -22.73
CA GLY A 132 -21.30 -13.16 -23.06
C GLY A 132 -20.43 -11.90 -23.06
N GLY A 133 -19.14 -12.08 -22.74
CA GLY A 133 -18.10 -11.05 -22.78
C GLY A 133 -18.10 -10.10 -21.59
N LEU A 134 -17.12 -9.20 -21.59
CA LEU A 134 -16.88 -8.19 -20.57
C LEU A 134 -17.22 -6.80 -21.15
N LEU A 135 -17.98 -5.98 -20.42
CA LEU A 135 -18.05 -4.55 -20.68
C LEU A 135 -16.95 -3.85 -19.87
N VAL A 136 -16.10 -3.08 -20.54
CA VAL A 136 -15.11 -2.20 -19.91
C VAL A 136 -15.61 -0.77 -20.00
N VAL A 137 -15.67 -0.05 -18.87
CA VAL A 137 -16.20 1.31 -18.75
C VAL A 137 -15.14 2.23 -18.13
N PRO A 138 -14.44 3.05 -18.93
CA PRO A 138 -13.57 4.12 -18.45
C PRO A 138 -14.41 5.21 -17.77
N LEU A 139 -13.98 5.66 -16.58
CA LEU A 139 -14.64 6.72 -15.82
C LEU A 139 -13.65 7.86 -15.55
N LEU A 140 -13.87 8.99 -16.24
CA LEU A 140 -13.19 10.25 -15.93
C LEU A 140 -13.63 10.74 -14.56
N SER A 141 -12.69 11.17 -13.75
CA SER A 141 -12.98 11.64 -12.40
C SER A 141 -11.89 12.59 -11.92
N TRP A 142 -12.23 13.36 -10.89
CA TRP A 142 -11.29 14.16 -10.11
C TRP A 142 -11.64 14.08 -8.63
N HIS A 143 -10.78 14.63 -7.77
CA HIS A 143 -10.96 14.62 -6.32
C HIS A 143 -11.56 15.92 -5.77
N HIS A 144 -12.08 15.89 -4.54
CA HIS A 144 -12.39 17.12 -3.78
C HIS A 144 -12.22 16.91 -2.26
N PRO A 145 -11.86 17.94 -1.48
CA PRO A 145 -11.50 17.78 -0.07
C PRO A 145 -12.63 17.33 0.86
N GLN A 146 -13.88 17.62 0.52
CA GLN A 146 -15.08 17.21 1.28
C GLN A 146 -15.40 15.71 1.11
N TRP A 147 -14.73 15.01 0.19
CA TRP A 147 -14.83 13.56 0.02
C TRP A 147 -14.40 12.83 1.29
N ASP A 148 -13.34 13.33 1.92
CA ASP A 148 -12.79 12.76 3.13
C ASP A 148 -13.63 13.15 4.36
N THR A 149 -14.46 12.21 4.79
CA THR A 149 -15.31 12.34 5.98
C THR A 149 -14.71 11.68 7.22
N GLU A 150 -13.49 11.17 7.16
CA GLU A 150 -12.82 10.54 8.30
C GLU A 150 -12.26 11.60 9.26
N PRO A 151 -12.21 11.32 10.57
CA PRO A 151 -11.72 12.30 11.55
C PRO A 151 -10.25 12.65 11.29
N GLU A 152 -9.88 13.90 11.61
CA GLU A 152 -8.50 14.34 11.50
C GLU A 152 -7.60 13.71 12.57
N ILE A 153 -6.29 13.75 12.35
CA ILE A 153 -5.33 13.32 13.35
C ILE A 153 -5.36 14.28 14.55
N GLU A 154 -5.79 13.78 15.71
CA GLU A 154 -5.94 14.58 16.93
C GLU A 154 -4.75 14.43 17.88
N GLY A 155 -4.46 15.49 18.62
CA GLY A 155 -3.38 15.52 19.60
C GLY A 155 -1.98 15.65 19.00
N TRP A 156 -1.83 15.72 17.68
CA TRP A 156 -0.53 15.88 17.01
C TRP A 156 -0.44 17.24 16.31
N GLY A 157 0.61 17.99 16.62
CA GLY A 157 0.97 19.24 15.95
C GLY A 157 1.86 19.01 14.72
N GLY A 158 1.87 19.98 13.81
CA GLY A 158 2.69 19.94 12.60
C GLY A 158 2.04 19.23 11.40
N VAL A 159 0.76 18.85 11.50
CA VAL A 159 -0.02 18.35 10.37
C VAL A 159 -0.15 19.47 9.33
N ARG A 160 0.47 19.26 8.16
CA ARG A 160 0.48 20.22 7.05
C ARG A 160 -0.87 20.23 6.35
N ALA A 161 -1.32 21.41 5.90
CA ALA A 161 -2.57 21.56 5.16
C ALA A 161 -2.53 20.85 3.79
N PRO A 162 -3.69 20.48 3.19
CA PRO A 162 -3.76 19.78 1.90
C PRO A 162 -2.94 20.46 0.80
N GLU A 163 -3.00 21.79 0.70
CA GLU A 163 -2.33 22.60 -0.32
C GLU A 163 -0.80 22.56 -0.20
N GLN A 164 -0.28 22.09 0.95
CA GLN A 164 1.15 21.96 1.22
C GLN A 164 1.67 20.54 0.94
N VAL A 165 0.79 19.56 0.76
CA VAL A 165 1.17 18.14 0.57
C VAL A 165 0.66 17.54 -0.73
N VAL A 166 -0.38 18.12 -1.32
CA VAL A 166 -0.96 17.72 -2.60
C VAL A 166 -0.52 18.71 -3.67
N SER A 167 0.23 18.23 -4.67
CA SER A 167 0.77 19.07 -5.73
C SER A 167 -0.32 19.62 -6.68
N ASP A 168 -1.48 18.94 -6.75
CA ASP A 168 -2.58 19.29 -7.66
C ASP A 168 -3.04 20.74 -7.50
N PHE A 169 -3.12 21.24 -6.26
CA PHE A 169 -3.49 22.63 -5.96
C PHE A 169 -2.58 23.66 -6.63
N ALA A 170 -1.32 23.31 -6.90
CA ALA A 170 -0.33 24.21 -7.46
C ALA A 170 0.05 23.89 -8.91
N LEU A 171 -0.32 22.72 -9.42
CA LEU A 171 0.08 22.23 -10.75
C LEU A 171 -1.09 22.09 -11.73
N THR A 172 -2.32 22.28 -11.25
CA THR A 172 -3.52 22.40 -12.09
C THR A 172 -3.97 23.85 -12.20
N ALA A 173 -4.67 24.16 -13.29
CA ALA A 173 -5.35 25.43 -13.47
C ALA A 173 -6.72 25.14 -14.06
N TRP A 174 -7.79 25.60 -13.44
CA TRP A 174 -9.16 25.33 -13.87
C TRP A 174 -9.82 26.63 -14.30
N PRO A 175 -10.64 26.64 -15.37
CA PRO A 175 -11.32 27.86 -15.80
C PRO A 175 -12.39 28.28 -14.78
N GLU A 176 -12.52 29.58 -14.57
CA GLU A 176 -13.61 30.14 -13.75
C GLU A 176 -14.98 29.69 -14.26
N PRO A 177 -15.94 29.34 -13.38
CA PRO A 177 -15.90 29.46 -11.91
C PRO A 177 -15.42 28.21 -11.18
N LEU A 178 -14.71 27.28 -11.83
CA LEU A 178 -14.35 25.99 -11.24
C LEU A 178 -13.21 26.12 -10.22
N SER A 179 -13.38 25.45 -9.08
CA SER A 179 -12.42 25.39 -7.98
C SER A 179 -12.20 23.95 -7.51
N ILE A 180 -10.93 23.61 -7.29
CA ILE A 180 -10.53 22.32 -6.70
C ILE A 180 -10.91 22.23 -5.21
N LEU A 181 -11.25 23.36 -4.57
CA LEU A 181 -11.52 23.45 -3.14
C LEU A 181 -12.97 23.12 -2.77
N ASP A 182 -13.93 23.27 -3.67
CA ASP A 182 -15.37 23.14 -3.38
C ASP A 182 -16.06 21.96 -4.10
N GLY A 183 -15.30 21.20 -4.89
CA GLY A 183 -15.79 20.04 -5.64
C GLY A 183 -16.42 20.37 -6.98
N SER A 184 -16.50 21.64 -7.39
CA SER A 184 -16.98 22.02 -8.73
C SER A 184 -16.10 21.45 -9.85
N VAL A 185 -14.78 21.37 -9.65
CA VAL A 185 -13.88 20.65 -10.58
C VAL A 185 -14.22 19.16 -10.67
N ALA A 186 -14.39 18.49 -9.53
CA ALA A 186 -14.75 17.07 -9.52
C ALA A 186 -16.09 16.79 -10.20
N HIS A 187 -17.08 17.66 -9.99
CA HIS A 187 -18.35 17.58 -10.67
C HIS A 187 -18.19 17.77 -12.18
N ALA A 188 -17.47 18.81 -12.61
CA ALA A 188 -17.28 19.13 -14.02
C ALA A 188 -16.55 18.01 -14.78
N VAL A 189 -15.51 17.41 -14.19
CA VAL A 189 -14.78 16.29 -14.80
C VAL A 189 -15.64 15.02 -14.86
N ASP A 190 -16.42 14.73 -13.81
CA ASP A 190 -17.33 13.58 -13.83
C ASP A 190 -18.44 13.74 -14.89
N ALA A 191 -18.98 14.95 -15.08
CA ALA A 191 -20.00 15.25 -16.08
C ALA A 191 -19.54 15.01 -17.52
N VAL A 192 -18.23 15.04 -17.80
CA VAL A 192 -17.69 14.70 -19.13
C VAL A 192 -18.00 13.25 -19.52
N ASN A 193 -18.18 12.33 -18.56
CA ASN A 193 -18.60 10.96 -18.86
C ASN A 193 -19.95 10.91 -19.58
N ASP A 194 -20.86 11.83 -19.26
CA ASP A 194 -22.21 11.87 -19.84
C ASP A 194 -22.19 12.36 -21.31
N GLU A 195 -21.09 13.01 -21.75
CA GLU A 195 -20.84 13.32 -23.16
C GLU A 195 -20.32 12.09 -23.95
N VAL A 196 -19.78 11.10 -23.25
CA VAL A 196 -19.13 9.91 -23.83
C VAL A 196 -20.10 8.75 -23.93
N PHE A 197 -20.99 8.56 -22.95
CA PHE A 197 -21.98 7.47 -22.95
C PHE A 197 -23.23 7.79 -22.13
N ASP A 198 -24.36 7.17 -22.47
CA ASP A 198 -25.59 7.19 -21.67
C ASP A 198 -25.48 6.16 -20.53
N GLU A 199 -25.20 6.64 -19.31
CA GLU A 199 -25.13 5.81 -18.10
C GLU A 199 -26.44 5.06 -17.85
N ALA A 200 -27.59 5.71 -18.05
CA ALA A 200 -28.89 5.10 -17.80
C ALA A 200 -29.17 3.97 -18.79
N GLU A 201 -28.71 4.11 -20.04
CA GLU A 201 -28.74 3.02 -21.02
C GLU A 201 -27.86 1.85 -20.59
N LEU A 202 -26.61 2.09 -20.18
CA LEU A 202 -25.71 1.04 -19.70
C LEU A 202 -26.30 0.29 -18.49
N VAL A 203 -26.89 1.02 -17.54
CA VAL A 203 -27.54 0.42 -16.37
C VAL A 203 -28.76 -0.42 -16.77
N ARG A 204 -29.62 0.09 -17.66
CA ARG A 204 -30.76 -0.69 -18.20
C ARG A 204 -30.30 -1.97 -18.90
N ASN A 205 -29.20 -1.88 -19.64
CA ASN A 205 -28.64 -2.97 -20.43
C ASN A 205 -27.58 -3.80 -19.68
N ARG A 206 -27.38 -3.59 -18.38
CA ARG A 206 -26.38 -4.27 -17.56
C ARG A 206 -26.44 -5.80 -17.67
N ARG A 207 -27.65 -6.36 -17.83
CA ARG A 207 -27.90 -7.81 -17.98
C ARG A 207 -27.48 -8.37 -19.35
N SER A 208 -27.23 -7.52 -20.33
CA SER A 208 -26.72 -7.90 -21.65
C SER A 208 -25.22 -8.22 -21.64
N TYR A 209 -24.55 -7.98 -20.51
CA TYR A 209 -23.13 -8.28 -20.29
C TYR A 209 -22.98 -9.27 -19.15
N ALA A 210 -22.12 -10.26 -19.37
CA ALA A 210 -21.82 -11.28 -18.36
C ALA A 210 -21.02 -10.70 -17.20
N SER A 211 -20.18 -9.72 -17.51
CA SER A 211 -19.26 -9.08 -16.57
C SER A 211 -19.13 -7.61 -16.91
N VAL A 212 -18.99 -6.76 -15.91
CA VAL A 212 -18.74 -5.32 -16.04
C VAL A 212 -17.54 -4.92 -15.21
N LEU A 213 -16.52 -4.41 -15.90
CA LEU A 213 -15.34 -3.75 -15.36
C LEU A 213 -15.51 -2.25 -15.53
N THR A 214 -15.47 -1.50 -14.45
CA THR A 214 -15.27 -0.05 -14.51
C THR A 214 -13.84 0.28 -14.10
N PHE A 215 -13.32 1.43 -14.50
CA PHE A 215 -12.06 1.91 -13.94
C PHE A 215 -11.97 3.43 -13.95
N SER A 216 -11.36 3.99 -12.92
CA SER A 216 -11.00 5.41 -12.81
C SER A 216 -9.56 5.54 -12.34
N HIS A 217 -9.00 6.74 -12.33
CA HIS A 217 -7.71 6.94 -11.66
C HIS A 217 -7.89 7.07 -10.13
N PHE A 218 -8.82 7.93 -9.70
CA PHE A 218 -9.14 8.16 -8.28
C PHE A 218 -9.98 7.03 -7.68
N LEU A 219 -9.98 6.91 -6.34
CA LEU A 219 -10.76 5.86 -5.67
C LEU A 219 -12.23 6.26 -5.52
N PRO A 220 -13.18 5.34 -5.78
CA PRO A 220 -14.62 5.60 -5.66
C PRO A 220 -15.17 5.37 -4.25
N ARG A 221 -14.35 4.91 -3.29
CA ARG A 221 -14.77 4.53 -1.93
C ARG A 221 -13.68 4.88 -0.92
N LEU A 222 -14.05 5.44 0.24
CA LEU A 222 -13.09 5.84 1.28
C LEU A 222 -12.40 4.63 1.90
N GLU A 223 -13.10 3.50 1.97
CA GLU A 223 -12.62 2.24 2.54
C GLU A 223 -11.41 1.67 1.79
N LEU A 224 -11.18 2.12 0.56
CA LEU A 224 -10.07 1.71 -0.30
C LEU A 224 -8.78 2.49 -0.01
N ASN A 225 -8.85 3.57 0.76
CA ASN A 225 -7.68 4.30 1.21
C ASN A 225 -7.26 3.83 2.61
N PRO A 226 -5.95 3.58 2.86
CA PRO A 226 -5.48 3.41 4.22
C PRO A 226 -5.86 4.61 5.09
N GLU A 227 -6.21 4.35 6.34
CA GLU A 227 -6.62 5.39 7.27
C GLU A 227 -5.53 6.47 7.42
N LYS A 228 -5.92 7.72 7.65
CA LYS A 228 -5.02 8.89 7.70
C LYS A 228 -3.76 8.67 8.55
N ARG A 229 -3.89 7.95 9.67
CA ARG A 229 -2.78 7.64 10.58
C ARG A 229 -1.68 6.80 9.96
N TYR A 230 -1.95 6.12 8.85
CA TYR A 230 -1.02 5.26 8.14
C TYR A 230 -0.42 5.94 6.90
N LEU A 231 -0.87 7.16 6.57
CA LEU A 231 -0.34 7.94 5.45
C LEU A 231 0.84 8.78 5.92
N THR A 232 1.93 8.81 5.15
CA THR A 232 3.11 9.65 5.43
C THR A 232 2.74 11.13 5.59
N ALA A 233 1.71 11.57 4.88
CA ALA A 233 1.03 12.84 5.10
C ALA A 233 -0.49 12.57 5.25
N PRO A 234 -1.06 12.71 6.47
CA PRO A 234 -2.47 12.42 6.73
C PRO A 234 -3.45 13.14 5.80
N MET A 235 -3.15 14.39 5.45
CA MET A 235 -4.03 15.23 4.61
C MET A 235 -4.07 14.83 3.14
N LEU A 236 -3.24 13.87 2.69
CA LEU A 236 -3.37 13.29 1.35
C LEU A 236 -4.75 12.69 1.12
N ALA A 237 -5.40 12.15 2.17
CA ALA A 237 -6.76 11.60 2.10
C ALA A 237 -7.80 12.57 1.51
N LYS A 238 -7.55 13.88 1.54
CA LYS A 238 -8.42 14.92 0.97
C LYS A 238 -8.35 15.04 -0.56
N ALA A 239 -7.41 14.37 -1.19
CA ALA A 239 -7.19 14.48 -2.63
C ALA A 239 -7.36 13.17 -3.39
N VAL A 240 -8.01 12.17 -2.78
CA VAL A 240 -7.96 10.81 -3.33
C VAL A 240 -9.21 10.40 -4.13
N GLY A 241 -10.34 11.09 -3.96
CA GLY A 241 -11.60 10.70 -4.58
C GLY A 241 -12.68 11.75 -4.51
N SER A 242 -13.88 11.40 -4.98
CA SER A 242 -15.04 12.29 -4.99
C SER A 242 -16.36 11.56 -4.79
N SER A 243 -17.32 12.30 -4.23
CA SER A 243 -18.72 11.85 -4.09
C SER A 243 -19.37 11.56 -5.45
N TYR A 244 -19.06 12.35 -6.48
CA TYR A 244 -19.58 12.13 -7.84
C TYR A 244 -19.14 10.79 -8.44
N LEU A 245 -17.84 10.47 -8.34
CA LEU A 245 -17.31 9.18 -8.79
C LEU A 245 -17.93 8.02 -7.99
N LYS A 246 -18.03 8.15 -6.66
CA LYS A 246 -18.69 7.15 -5.82
C LYS A 246 -20.10 6.86 -6.31
N ASP A 247 -20.92 7.89 -6.46
CA ASP A 247 -22.32 7.75 -6.85
C ASP A 247 -22.43 7.11 -8.24
N ARG A 248 -21.55 7.46 -9.17
CA ARG A 248 -21.48 6.86 -10.52
C ARG A 248 -21.16 5.37 -10.47
N VAL A 249 -20.14 4.97 -9.72
CA VAL A 249 -19.77 3.56 -9.56
C VAL A 249 -20.89 2.76 -8.89
N GLU A 250 -21.55 3.32 -7.88
CA GLU A 250 -22.68 2.68 -7.18
C GLU A 250 -23.92 2.50 -8.07
N ARG A 251 -24.17 3.42 -9.01
CA ARG A 251 -25.24 3.27 -10.01
C ARG A 251 -24.90 2.22 -11.07
N LEU A 252 -23.65 2.20 -11.55
CA LEU A 252 -23.17 1.25 -12.56
C LEU A 252 -23.11 -0.19 -12.05
N ARG A 253 -22.88 -0.39 -10.74
CA ARG A 253 -22.78 -1.71 -10.08
C ARG A 253 -21.88 -2.68 -10.86
N PRO A 254 -20.60 -2.32 -11.05
CA PRO A 254 -19.66 -3.20 -11.72
C PRO A 254 -19.42 -4.45 -10.86
N ASP A 255 -18.96 -5.54 -11.49
CA ASP A 255 -18.46 -6.69 -10.70
C ASP A 255 -17.04 -6.40 -10.19
N MET A 256 -16.27 -5.60 -10.96
CA MET A 256 -14.96 -5.10 -10.55
C MET A 256 -14.75 -3.63 -10.92
N HIS A 257 -14.07 -2.89 -10.05
CA HIS A 257 -13.58 -1.55 -10.32
C HIS A 257 -12.05 -1.47 -10.14
N VAL A 258 -11.34 -1.11 -11.20
CA VAL A 258 -9.88 -0.90 -11.17
C VAL A 258 -9.57 0.58 -10.95
N PHE A 259 -8.57 0.89 -10.12
CA PHE A 259 -8.16 2.27 -9.85
C PHE A 259 -6.65 2.42 -9.58
N GLY A 260 -6.21 3.65 -9.29
CA GLY A 260 -4.81 4.04 -9.05
C GLY A 260 -4.66 5.14 -7.98
N HIS A 261 -3.73 6.07 -8.19
CA HIS A 261 -3.52 7.31 -7.44
C HIS A 261 -2.81 7.15 -6.08
N THR A 262 -3.24 6.20 -5.23
CA THR A 262 -2.69 6.13 -3.86
C THR A 262 -1.40 5.31 -3.73
N HIS A 263 -0.98 4.65 -4.81
CA HIS A 263 0.24 3.84 -4.88
C HIS A 263 0.30 2.62 -3.93
N PHE A 264 -0.80 2.29 -3.25
CA PHE A 264 -0.97 1.08 -2.44
C PHE A 264 -1.52 -0.12 -3.23
N GLY A 265 -0.89 -1.28 -3.20
CA GLY A 265 -1.49 -2.48 -3.79
C GLY A 265 -2.69 -2.95 -2.97
N LEU A 266 -3.86 -3.05 -3.58
CA LEU A 266 -5.11 -3.36 -2.89
C LEU A 266 -6.03 -4.21 -3.77
N ASP A 267 -6.59 -5.26 -3.19
CA ASP A 267 -7.69 -6.06 -3.72
C ASP A 267 -8.66 -6.32 -2.58
N MET A 268 -9.84 -5.70 -2.62
CA MET A 268 -10.84 -5.80 -1.55
C MET A 268 -12.23 -5.86 -2.14
N VAL A 269 -13.14 -6.53 -1.44
CA VAL A 269 -14.57 -6.52 -1.78
C VAL A 269 -15.30 -5.59 -0.82
N VAL A 270 -16.02 -4.62 -1.36
CA VAL A 270 -16.88 -3.70 -0.59
C VAL A 270 -18.25 -3.69 -1.25
N ASP A 271 -19.31 -3.96 -0.48
CA ASP A 271 -20.70 -4.02 -0.95
C ASP A 271 -20.91 -4.89 -2.21
N GLY A 272 -20.16 -5.99 -2.32
CA GLY A 272 -20.25 -6.95 -3.42
C GLY A 272 -19.49 -6.56 -4.69
N VAL A 273 -18.82 -5.40 -4.72
CA VAL A 273 -17.93 -4.98 -5.81
C VAL A 273 -16.49 -5.28 -5.42
N ARG A 274 -15.71 -5.90 -6.31
CA ARG A 274 -14.27 -6.09 -6.12
C ARG A 274 -13.51 -4.86 -6.60
N TYR A 275 -12.70 -4.26 -5.75
CA TYR A 275 -11.88 -3.10 -6.05
C TYR A 275 -10.42 -3.50 -6.12
N LEU A 276 -9.75 -3.17 -7.22
CA LEU A 276 -8.37 -3.56 -7.48
C LEU A 276 -7.51 -2.34 -7.83
N GLN A 277 -6.43 -2.14 -7.07
CA GLN A 277 -5.38 -1.18 -7.36
C GLN A 277 -4.06 -1.94 -7.57
N ALA A 278 -3.49 -1.80 -8.77
CA ALA A 278 -2.22 -2.42 -9.16
C ALA A 278 -1.23 -1.35 -9.66
N PRO A 279 -0.69 -0.52 -8.75
CA PRO A 279 0.07 0.65 -9.12
C PRO A 279 1.52 0.27 -9.42
N LEU A 280 2.04 0.77 -10.55
CA LEU A 280 3.46 0.67 -10.87
C LEU A 280 4.28 1.59 -9.94
N ALA A 281 3.77 2.79 -9.66
CA ALA A 281 4.30 3.79 -8.73
C ALA A 281 5.74 4.25 -9.04
N TYR A 282 6.30 5.15 -8.22
CA TYR A 282 7.68 5.59 -8.37
C TYR A 282 8.67 4.48 -8.02
N PRO A 283 9.83 4.39 -8.72
CA PRO A 283 10.87 3.42 -8.39
C PRO A 283 11.29 3.41 -6.90
N ALA A 284 11.47 4.60 -6.31
CA ALA A 284 11.88 4.72 -4.90
C ALA A 284 10.81 4.19 -3.94
N GLU A 285 9.51 4.29 -4.30
CA GLU A 285 8.43 3.78 -3.46
C GLU A 285 8.39 2.26 -3.45
N ARG A 286 8.83 1.59 -4.53
CA ARG A 286 8.86 0.12 -4.60
C ARG A 286 9.81 -0.50 -3.58
N GLU A 287 10.80 0.25 -3.10
CA GLU A 287 11.76 -0.22 -2.09
C GLU A 287 11.15 -0.27 -0.68
N PHE A 288 10.12 0.53 -0.40
CA PHE A 288 9.60 0.77 0.97
C PHE A 288 8.09 0.56 1.14
N ARG A 289 7.33 0.42 0.05
CA ARG A 289 5.87 0.27 0.13
C ARG A 289 5.49 -1.08 0.72
N ALA A 290 4.53 -1.06 1.65
CA ALA A 290 3.89 -2.28 2.16
C ALA A 290 3.45 -3.14 0.98
N THR A 291 3.93 -4.38 1.00
CA THR A 291 4.22 -5.15 -0.20
C THR A 291 2.94 -5.40 -1.00
N THR A 292 2.90 -4.77 -2.17
CA THR A 292 1.75 -4.61 -3.05
C THR A 292 1.39 -5.91 -3.76
N ILE A 293 0.17 -5.96 -4.31
CA ILE A 293 -0.16 -6.80 -5.46
C ILE A 293 0.88 -6.51 -6.53
N ALA A 294 1.85 -7.41 -6.63
CA ALA A 294 3.05 -7.17 -7.41
C ALA A 294 2.76 -7.54 -8.86
N LEU A 295 3.02 -6.62 -9.78
CA LEU A 295 3.11 -6.85 -11.22
C LEU A 295 4.38 -7.66 -11.59
N GLY A 296 4.72 -8.66 -10.78
CA GLY A 296 6.04 -9.29 -10.73
C GLY A 296 7.06 -8.55 -9.85
N GLY A 297 8.25 -9.15 -9.69
CA GLY A 297 9.40 -8.47 -9.08
C GLY A 297 9.85 -7.29 -9.94
N PHE A 298 10.50 -6.28 -9.36
CA PHE A 298 10.91 -5.08 -10.11
C PHE A 298 12.43 -4.86 -10.04
N PRO A 299 13.11 -4.60 -11.17
CA PRO A 299 12.65 -4.83 -12.54
C PRO A 299 12.55 -6.34 -12.86
N ALA A 300 11.39 -6.80 -13.34
CA ALA A 300 11.26 -8.17 -13.82
C ALA A 300 11.93 -8.31 -15.19
N PRO A 301 12.63 -9.43 -15.46
CA PRO A 301 13.11 -9.74 -16.81
C PRO A 301 11.96 -9.94 -17.82
N ASP A 302 10.76 -10.28 -17.35
CA ASP A 302 9.52 -10.39 -18.14
C ASP A 302 8.40 -9.63 -17.42
N PRO A 303 8.31 -8.30 -17.58
CA PRO A 303 7.29 -7.51 -16.92
C PRO A 303 5.91 -7.80 -17.49
N ARG A 304 4.89 -7.89 -16.62
CA ARG A 304 3.50 -8.09 -17.01
C ARG A 304 2.59 -7.20 -16.16
N PRO A 305 1.56 -6.56 -16.75
CA PRO A 305 0.54 -5.88 -15.96
C PRO A 305 -0.31 -6.90 -15.17
N CYS A 306 -1.28 -6.42 -14.38
CA CYS A 306 -2.07 -7.27 -13.49
C CYS A 306 -3.16 -7.96 -14.30
N LEU A 307 -3.30 -9.29 -14.22
CA LEU A 307 -4.41 -9.96 -14.90
C LEU A 307 -5.72 -9.63 -14.17
N VAL A 308 -6.71 -9.15 -14.90
CA VAL A 308 -8.02 -8.79 -14.33
C VAL A 308 -9.09 -9.79 -14.73
N TRP A 309 -9.11 -10.16 -16.01
CA TRP A 309 -10.12 -11.02 -16.58
C TRP A 309 -9.57 -11.82 -17.76
N ASP A 310 -10.12 -13.00 -17.96
CA ASP A 310 -9.78 -13.92 -19.03
C ASP A 310 -11.07 -14.46 -19.67
N SER A 311 -11.14 -14.41 -20.99
CA SER A 311 -12.35 -14.77 -21.76
C SER A 311 -12.83 -16.21 -21.62
N ILE A 312 -11.99 -17.10 -21.09
CA ILE A 312 -12.29 -18.51 -20.86
C ILE A 312 -12.60 -18.74 -19.37
N SER A 313 -11.75 -18.22 -18.48
CA SER A 313 -11.80 -18.51 -17.04
C SER A 313 -12.52 -17.46 -16.19
N GLY A 314 -12.85 -16.28 -16.75
CA GLY A 314 -13.54 -15.20 -16.06
C GLY A 314 -12.59 -14.29 -15.28
N TRP A 315 -13.03 -13.81 -14.11
CA TRP A 315 -12.23 -12.93 -13.27
C TRP A 315 -10.97 -13.63 -12.74
N ALA A 316 -9.85 -12.92 -12.71
CA ALA A 316 -8.63 -13.41 -12.09
C ALA A 316 -8.86 -13.73 -10.59
N PRO A 317 -8.10 -14.65 -9.97
CA PRO A 317 -8.17 -14.89 -8.53
C PRO A 317 -7.90 -13.62 -7.70
N ALA A 318 -8.33 -13.61 -6.44
CA ALA A 318 -8.02 -12.53 -5.51
C ALA A 318 -6.50 -12.41 -5.32
N TYR A 319 -6.00 -11.18 -5.38
CA TYR A 319 -4.60 -10.87 -5.16
C TYR A 319 -4.35 -10.51 -3.71
N ARG A 320 -3.16 -10.85 -3.23
CA ARG A 320 -2.74 -10.55 -1.87
C ARG A 320 -2.06 -9.18 -1.80
N GLY A 321 -2.67 -8.25 -1.07
CA GLY A 321 -2.09 -6.94 -0.73
C GLY A 321 -1.98 -6.76 0.78
N ALA A 322 -0.90 -6.13 1.25
CA ALA A 322 -0.67 -5.90 2.67
C ALA A 322 -1.86 -5.20 3.37
N TRP A 323 -2.40 -4.14 2.77
CA TRP A 323 -3.55 -3.42 3.34
C TRP A 323 -4.85 -4.21 3.24
N SER A 324 -5.08 -4.93 2.15
CA SER A 324 -6.24 -5.81 1.97
C SER A 324 -6.33 -6.85 3.09
N GLU A 325 -5.24 -7.58 3.32
CA GLU A 325 -5.15 -8.61 4.34
C GLU A 325 -5.20 -8.03 5.76
N TYR A 326 -4.54 -6.88 5.98
CA TYR A 326 -4.61 -6.16 7.25
C TYR A 326 -6.05 -5.80 7.61
N TYR A 327 -6.81 -5.21 6.68
CA TYR A 327 -8.19 -4.83 6.92
C TYR A 327 -9.15 -6.02 6.93
N ALA A 328 -8.87 -7.09 6.17
CA ALA A 328 -9.63 -8.34 6.26
C ALA A 328 -9.52 -8.96 7.67
N ARG A 329 -8.32 -8.95 8.27
CA ARG A 329 -8.08 -9.49 9.61
C ARG A 329 -8.61 -8.59 10.72
N HIS A 330 -8.37 -7.28 10.62
CA HIS A 330 -8.55 -6.36 11.75
C HIS A 330 -9.75 -5.41 11.63
N GLY A 331 -10.28 -5.24 10.43
CA GLY A 331 -11.18 -4.13 10.10
C GLY A 331 -10.52 -2.75 10.22
N ARG A 332 -11.17 -1.76 9.62
CA ARG A 332 -10.77 -0.34 9.72
C ARG A 332 -11.20 0.24 11.08
N ARG A 333 -10.43 1.19 11.60
CA ARG A 333 -10.68 1.95 12.84
C ARG A 333 -10.24 3.41 12.67
N PRO A 334 -10.82 4.16 11.71
CA PRO A 334 -10.40 5.53 11.37
C PRO A 334 -10.56 6.51 12.53
N GLU A 335 -11.41 6.20 13.51
CA GLU A 335 -11.60 7.01 14.71
C GLU A 335 -10.42 6.95 15.70
N VAL A 336 -9.46 6.05 15.50
CA VAL A 336 -8.23 6.02 16.30
C VAL A 336 -7.19 6.95 15.66
N THR A 337 -7.20 8.19 16.12
CA THR A 337 -6.44 9.31 15.51
C THR A 337 -5.13 9.62 16.24
N ALA A 338 -5.01 9.26 17.53
CA ALA A 338 -3.85 9.60 18.36
C ALA A 338 -2.70 8.57 18.31
N VAL A 339 -2.92 7.40 17.69
CA VAL A 339 -1.93 6.32 17.58
C VAL A 339 -1.37 6.27 16.16
N LEU A 340 -0.09 6.64 16.00
CA LEU A 340 0.57 6.76 14.71
C LEU A 340 1.80 5.84 14.63
N PRO A 341 2.04 5.09 13.56
CA PRO A 341 3.30 4.36 13.41
C PRO A 341 4.46 5.35 13.25
N GLN A 342 5.68 4.88 13.54
CA GLN A 342 6.86 5.74 13.61
C GLN A 342 7.09 6.57 12.34
N TYR A 343 6.84 6.02 11.16
CA TYR A 343 7.09 6.71 9.90
C TYR A 343 6.16 7.93 9.67
N VAL A 344 4.97 7.95 10.27
CA VAL A 344 4.07 9.12 10.24
C VAL A 344 4.40 10.07 11.39
N ALA A 345 4.61 9.52 12.59
CA ALA A 345 4.92 10.32 13.78
C ALA A 345 6.24 11.10 13.67
N THR A 346 7.18 10.67 12.84
CA THR A 346 8.50 11.30 12.71
C THR A 346 8.42 12.77 12.26
N SER A 347 7.41 13.13 11.46
CA SER A 347 7.21 14.51 11.00
C SER A 347 6.25 15.33 11.87
N LEU A 348 5.77 14.77 13.00
CA LEU A 348 4.73 15.37 13.84
C LEU A 348 5.20 15.48 15.30
N THR A 349 4.60 16.41 16.03
CA THR A 349 4.92 16.64 17.44
C THR A 349 3.73 16.29 18.31
N PRO A 350 3.87 15.41 19.33
CA PRO A 350 2.78 15.12 20.24
C PRO A 350 2.42 16.37 21.06
N GLN A 351 1.12 16.67 21.17
CA GLN A 351 0.54 17.77 21.93
C GLN A 351 -0.39 17.28 23.06
N SER A 352 -0.57 15.97 23.20
CA SER A 352 -1.39 15.33 24.22
C SER A 352 -0.67 14.11 24.80
N GLU A 353 -0.96 13.79 26.06
CA GLU A 353 -0.50 12.56 26.71
C GLU A 353 -1.15 11.30 26.12
N THR A 354 -2.24 11.44 25.36
CA THR A 354 -2.89 10.33 24.65
C THR A 354 -2.14 9.92 23.38
N CYS A 355 -1.23 10.74 22.87
CA CYS A 355 -0.43 10.43 21.69
C CYS A 355 0.47 9.22 21.95
N ARG A 356 0.43 8.26 21.01
CA ARG A 356 1.23 7.04 21.07
C ARG A 356 1.87 6.79 19.71
N VAL A 357 3.12 6.35 19.74
CA VAL A 357 3.79 5.89 18.52
C VAL A 357 3.77 4.37 18.46
N GLY A 358 3.27 3.83 17.36
CA GLY A 358 3.14 2.40 17.12
C GLY A 358 1.84 2.05 16.44
N TRP A 359 1.32 0.87 16.75
CA TRP A 359 0.09 0.32 16.19
C TRP A 359 -1.02 0.29 17.22
N ILE A 360 -2.27 0.08 16.79
CA ILE A 360 -3.33 -0.26 17.75
C ILE A 360 -2.87 -1.50 18.52
N ARG A 361 -3.06 -1.47 19.84
CA ARG A 361 -2.79 -2.60 20.72
C ARG A 361 -3.36 -3.90 20.15
N GLY A 362 -2.53 -4.93 20.13
CA GLY A 362 -2.89 -6.24 19.58
C GLY A 362 -3.00 -6.31 18.06
N ARG A 363 -2.55 -5.30 17.30
CA ARG A 363 -2.47 -5.36 15.84
C ARG A 363 -1.02 -5.45 15.36
N ALA A 364 -0.77 -6.37 14.43
CA ALA A 364 0.52 -6.48 13.78
C ALA A 364 0.72 -5.35 12.74
N PRO A 365 1.96 -4.95 12.43
CA PRO A 365 2.25 -4.00 11.36
C PRO A 365 1.70 -4.45 10.00
N ALA A 366 1.02 -3.56 9.27
CA ALA A 366 0.37 -3.88 7.99
C ALA A 366 1.33 -4.46 6.93
N TRP A 367 2.59 -4.01 6.88
CA TRP A 367 3.58 -4.54 5.93
C TRP A 367 3.87 -6.03 6.13
N LEU A 368 3.63 -6.57 7.34
CA LEU A 368 3.78 -8.00 7.62
C LEU A 368 2.72 -8.87 6.93
N PHE A 369 1.68 -8.27 6.35
CA PHE A 369 0.60 -9.00 5.70
C PHE A 369 0.78 -9.19 4.19
N GLY A 370 1.76 -8.51 3.58
CA GLY A 370 1.98 -8.64 2.13
C GLY A 370 2.90 -9.81 1.76
N PRO A 371 3.25 -9.96 0.46
CA PRO A 371 3.99 -11.11 -0.04
C PRO A 371 5.29 -11.43 0.71
N ARG A 372 5.46 -12.70 1.11
CA ARG A 372 6.58 -13.20 1.93
C ARG A 372 7.96 -12.81 1.39
N ALA A 373 8.23 -13.06 0.11
CA ALA A 373 9.53 -12.77 -0.50
C ALA A 373 9.94 -11.29 -0.36
N HIS A 374 8.97 -10.37 -0.48
CA HIS A 374 9.24 -8.95 -0.29
C HIS A 374 9.48 -8.59 1.17
N ARG A 375 8.69 -9.15 2.10
CA ARG A 375 8.92 -8.93 3.55
C ARG A 375 10.30 -9.43 3.99
N GLU A 376 10.74 -10.57 3.48
CA GLU A 376 12.06 -11.13 3.76
C GLU A 376 13.18 -10.25 3.19
N ALA A 377 13.06 -9.81 1.93
CA ALA A 377 14.03 -8.90 1.32
C ALA A 377 14.15 -7.58 2.10
N GLU A 378 13.01 -7.02 2.48
CA GLU A 378 12.90 -5.83 3.30
C GLU A 378 13.55 -6.01 4.69
N ALA A 379 13.29 -7.15 5.35
CA ALA A 379 13.91 -7.49 6.63
C ALA A 379 15.43 -7.65 6.53
N LEU A 380 15.93 -8.25 5.45
CA LEU A 380 17.37 -8.39 5.20
C LEU A 380 18.05 -7.04 5.00
N MET A 381 17.40 -6.09 4.33
CA MET A 381 17.90 -4.72 4.21
C MET A 381 18.01 -4.04 5.57
N ALA A 382 16.98 -4.21 6.42
CA ALA A 382 17.01 -3.68 7.78
C ALA A 382 18.15 -4.27 8.61
N VAL A 383 18.40 -5.59 8.52
CA VAL A 383 19.55 -6.23 9.19
C VAL A 383 20.88 -5.61 8.76
N ARG A 384 21.06 -5.37 7.46
CA ARG A 384 22.28 -4.74 6.93
C ARG A 384 22.44 -3.31 7.45
N GLU A 385 21.38 -2.51 7.41
CA GLU A 385 21.44 -1.11 7.82
C GLU A 385 21.63 -0.97 9.34
N VAL A 386 20.91 -1.74 10.15
CA VAL A 386 21.08 -1.70 11.61
C VAL A 386 22.50 -2.13 12.00
N ARG A 387 23.06 -3.19 11.40
CA ARG A 387 24.44 -3.59 11.68
C ARG A 387 25.45 -2.50 11.32
N ARG A 388 25.24 -1.80 10.21
CA ARG A 388 26.05 -0.64 9.83
C ARG A 388 25.94 0.48 10.86
N LEU A 389 24.74 0.76 11.38
CA LEU A 389 24.52 1.77 12.43
C LEU A 389 25.16 1.36 13.76
N VAL A 390 24.99 0.11 14.19
CA VAL A 390 25.58 -0.44 15.42
C VAL A 390 27.11 -0.41 15.34
N ALA A 391 27.71 -0.71 14.19
CA ALA A 391 29.16 -0.60 14.00
C ALA A 391 29.69 0.84 14.15
N LYS A 392 28.82 1.85 14.01
CA LYS A 392 29.12 3.28 14.14
C LYS A 392 28.66 3.87 15.47
N GLN A 393 28.47 3.04 16.51
CA GLN A 393 27.77 3.34 17.76
C GLN A 393 28.01 4.73 18.40
N HIS A 394 29.22 5.30 18.25
CA HIS A 394 29.58 6.63 18.78
C HIS A 394 28.97 7.83 18.00
N GLU A 395 28.29 7.60 16.89
CA GLU A 395 27.73 8.64 16.01
C GLU A 395 26.20 8.76 16.07
N LEU A 396 25.50 7.86 16.79
CA LEU A 396 24.04 7.85 16.84
C LEU A 396 23.51 8.86 17.89
N PRO A 397 22.63 9.80 17.51
CA PRO A 397 21.97 10.68 18.46
C PRO A 397 21.24 9.89 19.55
N GLU A 398 21.25 10.38 20.79
CA GLU A 398 20.55 9.72 21.92
C GLU A 398 19.05 9.51 21.64
N SER A 399 18.45 10.41 20.85
CA SER A 399 17.04 10.35 20.44
C SER A 399 16.66 9.12 19.61
N VAL A 400 17.64 8.44 19.00
CA VAL A 400 17.44 7.21 18.22
C VAL A 400 17.98 5.96 18.91
N GLN A 401 18.45 6.07 20.15
CA GLN A 401 18.94 4.93 20.91
C GLN A 401 17.84 4.30 21.78
N PRO A 402 17.76 2.96 21.87
CA PRO A 402 16.98 2.27 22.88
C PRO A 402 17.42 2.68 24.28
N GLN A 403 16.46 2.78 25.19
CA GLN A 403 16.73 3.20 26.57
C GLN A 403 17.03 1.98 27.45
N SER A 404 17.72 2.17 28.58
CA SER A 404 17.90 1.10 29.57
C SER A 404 16.81 1.15 30.63
N ILE A 405 16.52 0.02 31.28
CA ILE A 405 15.64 -0.06 32.45
C ILE A 405 16.32 -0.87 33.56
N GLU A 406 16.22 -0.40 34.80
CA GLU A 406 16.71 -1.13 35.98
C GLU A 406 15.83 -2.35 36.27
N VAL A 407 16.41 -3.36 36.91
CA VAL A 407 15.68 -4.60 37.24
C VAL A 407 14.50 -4.32 38.15
N SER A 408 14.65 -3.48 39.18
CA SER A 408 13.57 -3.12 40.12
C SER A 408 12.38 -2.48 39.42
N ASP A 409 12.63 -1.56 38.47
CA ASP A 409 11.58 -0.87 37.72
C ASP A 409 10.90 -1.82 36.74
N CYS A 410 11.68 -2.66 36.07
CA CYS A 410 11.16 -3.69 35.18
C CYS A 410 10.27 -4.69 35.93
N GLN A 411 10.70 -5.16 37.11
CA GLN A 411 9.91 -6.05 37.96
C GLN A 411 8.57 -5.41 38.34
N LYS A 412 8.57 -4.14 38.73
CA LYS A 412 7.34 -3.40 39.05
C LYS A 412 6.39 -3.34 37.85
N LEU A 413 6.88 -2.92 36.69
CA LEU A 413 6.06 -2.85 35.47
C LEU A 413 5.54 -4.23 35.06
N HIS A 414 6.37 -5.27 35.16
CA HIS A 414 6.01 -6.63 34.79
C HIS A 414 4.91 -7.21 35.70
N MET A 415 5.01 -6.99 37.02
CA MET A 415 3.97 -7.39 37.97
C MET A 415 2.65 -6.64 37.73
N GLU A 416 2.70 -5.39 37.30
CA GLU A 416 1.53 -4.58 36.96
C GLU A 416 0.96 -4.87 35.56
N GLY A 417 1.61 -5.74 34.76
CA GLY A 417 1.23 -5.99 33.37
C GLY A 417 1.47 -4.80 32.42
N LYS A 418 2.32 -3.85 32.82
CA LYS A 418 2.65 -2.59 32.13
C LYS A 418 3.98 -2.62 31.39
N CYS A 419 4.47 -3.80 31.05
CA CYS A 419 5.50 -3.98 30.06
C CYS A 419 5.37 -5.36 29.40
N ARG A 420 6.03 -5.52 28.25
CA ARG A 420 6.22 -6.84 27.62
C ARG A 420 7.70 -7.17 27.64
N ILE A 421 8.06 -8.31 28.22
CA ILE A 421 9.46 -8.78 28.24
C ILE A 421 9.70 -9.75 27.09
N LEU A 422 10.75 -9.49 26.31
CA LEU A 422 11.19 -10.28 25.17
C LEU A 422 12.59 -10.84 25.44
N ASP A 423 12.68 -12.17 25.54
CA ASP A 423 13.94 -12.88 25.73
C ASP A 423 14.56 -13.23 24.37
N ILE A 424 15.67 -12.55 24.05
CA ILE A 424 16.36 -12.69 22.75
C ILE A 424 17.46 -13.74 22.74
N ARG A 425 17.65 -14.46 23.86
CA ARG A 425 18.67 -15.53 23.92
C ARG A 425 18.32 -16.63 22.93
N ARG A 426 19.36 -17.24 22.35
CA ARG A 426 19.20 -18.36 21.41
C ARG A 426 18.49 -19.56 22.03
N ASP A 427 18.65 -19.74 23.34
CA ASP A 427 18.03 -20.82 24.11
C ASP A 427 16.71 -20.39 24.77
N ALA A 428 16.12 -19.24 24.46
CA ALA A 428 14.92 -18.75 25.15
C ALA A 428 13.69 -19.67 25.01
N ASP A 429 13.60 -20.42 23.90
CA ASP A 429 12.56 -21.42 23.66
C ASP A 429 12.82 -22.74 24.40
N THR A 430 14.09 -23.13 24.55
CA THR A 430 14.53 -24.33 25.29
C THR A 430 15.76 -24.01 26.16
N PRO A 431 15.58 -23.35 27.31
CA PRO A 431 16.70 -22.80 28.08
C PRO A 431 17.62 -23.90 28.58
N ALA A 432 18.92 -23.77 28.32
CA ALA A 432 19.91 -24.78 28.69
C ALA A 432 19.99 -25.00 30.21
N ASN A 433 19.67 -23.96 30.99
CA ASN A 433 19.61 -23.98 32.45
C ASN A 433 18.17 -24.02 33.00
N GLY A 434 17.17 -24.28 32.15
CA GLY A 434 15.77 -24.42 32.54
C GLY A 434 15.10 -23.14 33.07
N MET A 435 15.64 -21.95 32.80
CA MET A 435 15.12 -20.69 33.36
C MET A 435 14.98 -19.59 32.30
N ARG A 436 13.79 -18.99 32.28
CA ARG A 436 13.43 -17.75 31.56
C ARG A 436 12.60 -16.87 32.50
N ILE A 437 12.62 -15.56 32.32
CA ILE A 437 11.75 -14.66 33.09
C ILE A 437 10.29 -15.11 32.93
N THR A 438 9.60 -15.37 34.03
CA THR A 438 8.23 -15.89 33.99
C THR A 438 7.32 -14.94 33.21
N GLY A 439 6.61 -15.46 32.21
CA GLY A 439 5.72 -14.66 31.35
C GLY A 439 6.41 -13.85 30.25
N SER A 440 7.74 -13.92 30.12
CA SER A 440 8.43 -13.34 28.95
C SER A 440 8.16 -14.15 27.69
N VAL A 441 8.18 -13.46 26.55
CA VAL A 441 8.05 -14.03 25.22
C VAL A 441 9.44 -14.42 24.72
N ALA A 442 9.62 -15.67 24.29
CA ALA A 442 10.85 -16.07 23.64
C ALA A 442 10.82 -15.68 22.17
N MET A 443 11.91 -15.05 21.73
CA MET A 443 12.12 -14.71 20.34
C MET A 443 13.62 -14.56 20.15
N PRO A 444 14.32 -15.62 19.68
CA PRO A 444 15.75 -15.54 19.38
C PRO A 444 16.05 -14.27 18.58
N HIS A 445 17.24 -13.71 18.77
CA HIS A 445 17.66 -12.45 18.15
C HIS A 445 17.10 -12.29 16.71
N PRO A 446 16.45 -11.16 16.36
CA PRO A 446 15.69 -11.02 15.11
C PRO A 446 16.44 -11.38 13.82
N SER A 447 17.78 -11.34 13.86
CA SER A 447 18.67 -11.71 12.75
C SER A 447 19.12 -13.19 12.70
N LEU A 448 18.77 -14.02 13.69
CA LEU A 448 19.27 -15.40 13.86
C LEU A 448 18.32 -16.52 13.41
N THR A 449 17.28 -16.18 12.66
CA THR A 449 16.49 -17.13 11.87
C THR A 449 16.69 -16.78 10.40
N GLU A 450 15.94 -17.35 9.47
CA GLU A 450 15.81 -16.84 8.08
C GLU A 450 15.20 -15.39 8.03
N THR A 451 15.41 -14.59 9.08
CA THR A 451 14.79 -13.36 9.60
C THR A 451 13.45 -13.57 10.31
N PHE A 452 13.19 -12.79 11.37
CA PHE A 452 11.91 -12.77 12.09
C PHE A 452 10.65 -12.79 11.16
N PRO A 453 10.62 -12.01 10.06
CA PRO A 453 9.49 -12.01 9.10
C PRO A 453 9.40 -13.20 8.13
N SER A 454 10.31 -14.17 8.19
CA SER A 454 10.27 -15.40 7.38
C SER A 454 9.42 -16.52 8.00
N ARG A 455 8.93 -16.33 9.23
CA ARG A 455 8.03 -17.29 9.88
C ARG A 455 6.76 -17.52 9.03
N PRO A 456 6.10 -18.68 9.15
CA PRO A 456 4.77 -18.89 8.56
C PRO A 456 3.83 -17.74 8.91
N ASP A 457 3.01 -17.32 7.96
CA ASP A 457 2.25 -16.08 8.06
C ASP A 457 1.34 -16.01 9.29
N ASP A 458 0.55 -17.06 9.55
CA ASP A 458 -0.33 -17.09 10.72
C ASP A 458 0.47 -17.04 12.03
N GLU A 459 1.55 -17.81 12.13
CA GLU A 459 2.43 -17.81 13.32
C GLU A 459 3.10 -16.44 13.54
N LEU A 460 3.54 -15.78 12.45
CA LEU A 460 4.16 -14.46 12.49
C LEU A 460 3.17 -13.41 12.96
N ILE A 461 1.97 -13.40 12.38
CA ILE A 461 0.94 -12.42 12.71
C ILE A 461 0.47 -12.62 14.15
N GLU A 462 0.12 -13.84 14.56
CA GLU A 462 -0.29 -14.12 15.94
C GLU A 462 0.81 -13.81 16.96
N PHE A 463 2.07 -14.10 16.61
CA PHE A 463 3.20 -13.69 17.44
C PHE A 463 3.27 -12.17 17.58
N CYS A 464 3.18 -11.42 16.47
CA CYS A 464 3.21 -9.96 16.48
C CYS A 464 2.04 -9.37 17.27
N GLU A 465 0.84 -9.91 17.12
CA GLU A 465 -0.35 -9.46 17.85
C GLU A 465 -0.15 -9.66 19.36
N ARG A 466 0.30 -10.84 19.79
CA ARG A 466 0.63 -11.11 21.21
C ARG A 466 1.75 -10.20 21.72
N LEU A 467 2.76 -9.93 20.89
CA LEU A 467 3.86 -9.03 21.21
C LEU A 467 3.36 -7.59 21.40
N MET A 468 2.46 -7.13 20.53
CA MET A 468 1.88 -5.78 20.54
C MET A 468 0.70 -5.62 21.49
N ASP A 469 0.18 -6.71 22.07
CA ASP A 469 -0.85 -6.67 23.11
C ASP A 469 -0.24 -6.46 24.50
N HIS A 470 0.18 -5.22 24.76
CA HIS A 470 0.65 -4.79 26.07
C HIS A 470 0.44 -3.29 26.27
N GLU A 471 0.53 -2.87 27.52
CA GLU A 471 0.71 -1.46 27.89
C GLU A 471 2.17 -1.23 28.27
N GLY A 472 2.66 -0.01 28.01
CA GLY A 472 4.03 0.37 28.37
C GLY A 472 5.09 -0.12 27.39
N PRO A 473 6.37 -0.22 27.83
CA PRO A 473 7.48 -0.50 26.94
C PRO A 473 7.65 -1.99 26.62
N LEU A 474 8.22 -2.24 25.45
CA LEU A 474 8.81 -3.52 25.10
C LEU A 474 10.24 -3.60 25.68
N VAL A 475 10.47 -4.53 26.60
CA VAL A 475 11.73 -4.73 27.32
C VAL A 475 12.48 -5.92 26.74
N ILE A 476 13.70 -5.68 26.25
CA ILE A 476 14.57 -6.69 25.64
C ILE A 476 15.54 -7.22 26.68
N VAL A 477 15.65 -8.55 26.72
CA VAL A 477 16.47 -9.28 27.68
C VAL A 477 17.40 -10.23 26.96
N GLY A 478 18.70 -10.02 27.16
CA GLY A 478 19.75 -10.98 26.86
C GLY A 478 20.28 -11.68 28.12
N LEU A 479 21.38 -12.41 27.98
CA LEU A 479 21.98 -13.15 29.11
C LEU A 479 22.66 -12.22 30.15
N ALA A 480 23.30 -11.14 29.70
CA ALA A 480 24.04 -10.18 30.55
C ALA A 480 23.91 -8.74 30.00
N ALA A 481 24.34 -7.74 30.79
CA ALA A 481 24.19 -6.30 30.46
C ALA A 481 24.73 -5.94 29.08
N ALA A 482 24.03 -5.03 28.38
CA ALA A 482 24.52 -4.23 27.27
C ALA A 482 25.38 -4.99 26.25
N CYS A 483 24.99 -6.21 25.87
CA CYS A 483 25.56 -6.80 24.68
C CYS A 483 25.11 -5.98 23.47
N SER A 484 26.03 -5.75 22.54
CA SER A 484 25.75 -5.25 21.19
C SER A 484 24.46 -5.87 20.62
N ASP A 485 24.22 -7.14 20.92
CA ASP A 485 23.08 -7.92 20.46
C ASP A 485 21.73 -7.40 21.00
N CYS A 486 21.64 -6.90 22.24
CA CYS A 486 20.39 -6.31 22.74
C CYS A 486 20.08 -4.98 22.04
N VAL A 487 21.12 -4.18 21.75
CA VAL A 487 20.97 -2.91 21.01
C VAL A 487 20.61 -3.19 19.56
N GLU A 488 21.30 -4.13 18.89
CA GLU A 488 20.99 -4.57 17.53
C GLU A 488 19.54 -5.10 17.47
N ALA A 489 19.14 -5.99 18.38
CA ALA A 489 17.77 -6.51 18.43
C ALA A 489 16.73 -5.40 18.63
N ALA A 490 17.00 -4.44 19.52
CA ALA A 490 16.09 -3.32 19.78
C ALA A 490 15.92 -2.44 18.54
N LEU A 491 17.03 -2.08 17.88
CA LEU A 491 16.98 -1.29 16.65
C LEU A 491 16.25 -2.04 15.53
N LEU A 492 16.49 -3.35 15.40
CA LEU A 492 15.79 -4.20 14.44
C LEU A 492 14.30 -4.27 14.72
N LEU A 493 13.89 -4.51 15.96
CA LEU A 493 12.47 -4.57 16.34
C LEU A 493 11.78 -3.23 16.17
N ALA A 494 12.43 -2.14 16.56
CA ALA A 494 11.89 -0.80 16.34
C ALA A 494 11.62 -0.56 14.85
N TRP A 495 12.55 -0.97 14.00
CA TRP A 495 12.38 -0.88 12.55
C TRP A 495 11.28 -1.81 12.03
N LEU A 496 11.33 -3.09 12.34
CA LEU A 496 10.41 -4.14 11.85
C LEU A 496 8.98 -3.90 12.33
N LEU A 497 8.81 -3.39 13.54
CA LEU A 497 7.49 -3.11 14.12
C LEU A 497 7.05 -1.66 13.92
N ARG A 498 7.85 -0.83 13.22
CA ARG A 498 7.59 0.61 13.02
C ARG A 498 7.34 1.36 14.33
N LEU A 499 8.15 1.06 15.35
CA LEU A 499 8.17 1.69 16.67
C LEU A 499 9.32 2.70 16.77
N ARG A 500 9.32 3.53 17.81
CA ARG A 500 10.48 4.38 18.14
C ARG A 500 11.54 3.55 18.85
N PRO A 501 12.82 3.59 18.42
CA PRO A 501 13.89 2.96 19.17
C PRO A 501 13.89 3.34 20.66
N ARG A 502 13.73 4.63 20.96
CA ARG A 502 13.65 5.16 22.34
C ARG A 502 12.46 4.68 23.17
N ASP A 503 11.44 4.07 22.58
CA ASP A 503 10.31 3.50 23.33
C ASP A 503 10.60 2.06 23.77
N LEU A 504 11.61 1.42 23.19
CA LEU A 504 12.09 0.12 23.64
C LEU A 504 13.01 0.29 24.85
N ARG A 505 13.08 -0.75 25.68
CA ARG A 505 13.92 -0.79 26.87
C ARG A 505 14.85 -2.00 26.81
N ILE A 506 16.07 -1.86 27.28
CA ILE A 506 17.03 -2.96 27.47
C ILE A 506 17.18 -3.17 28.98
N LEU A 507 16.93 -4.39 29.45
CA LEU A 507 17.08 -4.72 30.87
C LEU A 507 18.56 -4.69 31.28
N ARG A 508 18.92 -3.79 32.20
CA ARG A 508 20.29 -3.72 32.72
C ARG A 508 20.68 -5.03 33.41
N GLY A 509 21.86 -5.54 33.07
CA GLY A 509 22.36 -6.80 33.64
C GLY A 509 21.71 -8.07 33.08
N GLY A 510 20.68 -7.96 32.22
CA GLY A 510 20.00 -9.09 31.59
C GLY A 510 19.38 -10.07 32.58
N LEU A 511 19.19 -11.31 32.14
CA LEU A 511 18.61 -12.38 32.98
C LEU A 511 19.41 -12.64 34.26
N ARG A 512 20.75 -12.51 34.24
CA ARG A 512 21.58 -12.71 35.43
C ARG A 512 21.24 -11.74 36.55
N ALA A 513 21.08 -10.46 36.22
CA ALA A 513 20.73 -9.44 37.20
C ALA A 513 19.27 -9.57 37.67
N TRP A 514 18.36 -9.99 36.78
CA TRP A 514 16.99 -10.34 37.15
C TRP A 514 16.96 -11.41 38.26
N VAL A 515 17.68 -12.51 38.05
CA VAL A 515 17.75 -13.62 39.01
C VAL A 515 18.46 -13.20 40.30
N SER A 516 19.57 -12.46 40.22
CA SER A 516 20.30 -12.03 41.42
C SER A 516 19.51 -11.08 42.32
N GLN A 517 18.51 -10.38 41.77
CA GLN A 517 17.60 -9.50 42.50
C GLN A 517 16.26 -10.18 42.80
N GLY A 518 16.23 -11.52 42.83
CA GLY A 518 15.05 -12.29 43.25
C GLY A 518 13.89 -12.31 42.26
N GLY A 519 14.13 -11.98 40.99
CA GLY A 519 13.09 -11.98 39.96
C GLY A 519 12.59 -13.38 39.64
N ALA A 520 11.27 -13.50 39.40
CA ALA A 520 10.62 -14.76 39.09
C ALA A 520 11.10 -15.34 37.75
N VAL A 521 11.39 -16.64 37.74
CA VAL A 521 11.80 -17.40 36.55
C VAL A 521 11.04 -18.72 36.51
N SER A 522 10.76 -19.20 35.30
CA SER A 522 10.10 -20.48 35.06
C SER A 522 10.85 -21.27 33.98
N PRO A 523 10.71 -22.61 33.96
CA PRO A 523 11.06 -23.38 32.78
C PRO A 523 10.30 -22.86 31.56
N ALA A 524 10.89 -23.00 30.37
CA ALA A 524 10.17 -22.65 29.15
C ALA A 524 8.91 -23.52 29.06
N LEU A 525 7.77 -22.87 28.82
CA LEU A 525 6.53 -23.56 28.52
C LEU A 525 6.76 -24.38 27.23
N GLN A 526 6.58 -25.70 27.32
CA GLN A 526 6.49 -26.55 26.13
C GLN A 526 5.24 -26.10 25.35
N GLY A 527 5.47 -25.53 24.16
CA GLY A 527 4.54 -25.20 23.07
C GLY A 527 3.03 -25.10 23.35
N HIS A 528 2.48 -23.89 23.12
CA HIS A 528 1.14 -23.73 22.56
C HIS A 528 1.21 -22.82 21.33
#